data_AF-A0A920VU72-F1
#
_entry.id   AF-A0A920VU72-F1
#
_cell.length_a   1.000
_cell.length_b   1.000
_cell.length_c   1.000
_cell.angle_alpha   90.00
_cell.angle_beta   90.00
_cell.angle_gamma   90.00
#
_symmetry.space_group_name_H-M   'P 1'
#
loop_
_entity.id
_entity.type
_entity.pdbx_description
1 polymer ?
#
loop_
_entity_poly.entity_id
_entity_poly.type
_entity_poly.pdbx_seq_one_letter_code
_entity_poly.pdbx_strand_id
1 'polypeptide(L)'
;MMKDTFVICARVGLLEQEINTAKMCHVVRNTQTGAEMRSRFWLGHVAKRDGNETIRSFEGFVGNMALVRLFLIKQQVDPEDLKRHAIEEMTYLAELLPSLYESENEYIN
;
A
#
# COMPACT_ATOMS: atom_id res chain seq x y z
N MET A 1 0.26 0.75 -22.63
CA MET A 1 1.10 0.66 -21.41
C MET A 1 2.23 1.67 -21.58
N MET A 2 2.41 2.62 -20.65
CA MET A 2 3.59 3.50 -20.69
C MET A 2 4.83 2.63 -20.43
N LYS A 3 5.78 2.61 -21.37
CA LYS A 3 6.94 1.71 -21.36
C LYS A 3 7.87 1.85 -20.15
N ASP A 4 7.72 2.93 -19.39
CA ASP A 4 8.61 3.34 -18.30
C ASP A 4 7.86 3.54 -16.97
N THR A 5 6.78 2.79 -16.76
CA THR A 5 5.96 2.91 -15.56
C THR A 5 5.68 1.53 -14.98
N PHE A 6 6.01 1.38 -13.70
CA PHE A 6 5.73 0.20 -12.90
C PHE A 6 4.71 0.55 -11.82
N VAL A 7 3.76 -0.36 -11.56
CA VAL A 7 2.66 -0.10 -10.64
C VAL A 7 2.50 -1.28 -9.69
N ILE A 8 2.56 -1.01 -8.40
CA ILE A 8 2.24 -1.96 -7.34
C ILE A 8 1.02 -1.42 -6.60
N CYS A 9 -0.10 -2.14 -6.65
CA CYS A 9 -1.24 -1.82 -5.80
C CYS A 9 -1.54 -2.99 -4.86
N ALA A 10 -2.01 -2.66 -3.65
CA ALA A 10 -2.36 -3.64 -2.64
C ALA A 10 -3.62 -3.24 -1.87
N ARG A 11 -4.27 -4.23 -1.26
CA ARG A 11 -5.30 -4.03 -0.23
C ARG A 11 -4.63 -4.25 1.12
N VAL A 12 -4.88 -3.35 2.06
CA VAL A 12 -4.36 -3.46 3.42
C VAL A 12 -5.52 -3.88 4.30
N GLY A 13 -5.30 -4.91 5.12
CA GLY A 13 -6.29 -5.45 6.02
C GLY A 13 -5.74 -5.69 7.41
N LEU A 14 -6.65 -6.02 8.31
CA LEU A 14 -6.31 -6.40 9.67
C LEU A 14 -5.69 -7.80 9.70
N LEU A 15 -4.73 -8.02 10.59
CA LEU A 15 -4.04 -9.31 10.72
C LEU A 15 -4.99 -10.40 11.22
N GLU A 16 -5.70 -10.11 12.31
CA GLU A 16 -6.59 -11.06 13.00
C GLU A 16 -7.98 -11.16 12.40
N GLN A 17 -8.32 -10.30 11.43
CA GLN A 17 -9.67 -10.22 10.89
C GLN A 17 -9.62 -10.29 9.37
N GLU A 18 -10.59 -10.98 8.79
CA GLU A 18 -10.78 -11.06 7.35
C GLU A 18 -11.41 -9.78 6.80
N ILE A 19 -10.83 -8.63 7.14
CA ILE A 19 -11.32 -7.31 6.77
C ILE A 19 -10.17 -6.50 6.19
N ASN A 20 -10.35 -6.08 4.95
CA ASN A 20 -9.57 -5.03 4.33
C ASN A 20 -10.13 -3.68 4.76
N THR A 21 -9.25 -2.73 5.03
CA THR A 21 -9.62 -1.43 5.58
C THR A 21 -9.00 -0.28 4.80
N ALA A 22 -8.02 -0.57 3.95
CA ALA A 22 -7.44 0.40 3.04
C ALA A 22 -7.04 -0.21 1.70
N LYS A 23 -6.78 0.68 0.75
CA LYS A 23 -6.11 0.37 -0.51
C LYS A 23 -4.89 1.26 -0.62
N MET A 24 -3.85 0.75 -1.26
CA MET A 24 -2.65 1.52 -1.56
C MET A 24 -2.23 1.28 -3.00
N CYS A 25 -1.57 2.26 -3.58
CA CYS A 25 -0.88 2.07 -4.83
C CYS A 25 0.39 2.94 -4.91
N HIS A 26 1.47 2.31 -5.34
CA HIS A 26 2.73 2.93 -5.71
C HIS A 26 2.85 2.92 -7.23
N VAL A 27 3.02 4.11 -7.79
CA VAL A 27 3.32 4.28 -9.22
C VAL A 27 4.76 4.75 -9.31
N VAL A 28 5.61 3.93 -9.91
CA VAL A 28 7.03 4.22 -10.14
C VAL A 28 7.22 4.56 -11.60
N ARG A 29 7.87 5.69 -11.88
CA ARG A 29 8.17 6.14 -13.24
C ARG A 29 9.64 6.45 -13.37
N ASN A 30 10.26 6.04 -14.47
CA ASN A 30 11.63 6.45 -14.76
C ASN A 30 11.72 7.97 -14.96
N THR A 31 12.81 8.55 -14.50
CA THR A 31 13.19 9.94 -14.73
C THR A 31 14.54 9.97 -15.45
N GLN A 32 15.03 11.16 -15.82
CA GLN A 32 16.33 11.29 -16.47
C GLN A 32 17.51 10.83 -15.58
N THR A 33 17.31 10.77 -14.25
CA THR A 33 18.37 10.52 -13.26
C THR A 33 18.07 9.32 -12.36
N GLY A 34 17.06 8.51 -12.67
CA GLY A 34 16.65 7.38 -11.83
C GLY A 34 15.15 7.11 -11.95
N ALA A 35 14.45 7.05 -10.82
CA ALA A 35 13.01 6.83 -10.78
C ALA A 35 12.34 7.72 -9.71
N GLU A 36 11.08 8.07 -9.95
CA GLU A 36 10.20 8.68 -8.95
C GLU A 36 9.11 7.68 -8.54
N MET A 37 8.81 7.58 -7.25
CA MET A 37 7.67 6.84 -6.74
C MET A 37 6.60 7.79 -6.21
N ARG A 38 5.36 7.59 -6.66
CA ARG A 38 4.19 8.32 -6.19
C ARG A 38 3.26 7.36 -5.45
N SER A 39 3.14 7.57 -4.15
CA SER A 39 2.31 6.75 -3.27
C SER A 39 0.92 7.35 -3.08
N ARG A 40 -0.10 6.50 -3.04
CA ARG A 40 -1.48 6.86 -2.71
C ARG A 40 -2.04 5.85 -1.72
N PHE A 41 -2.64 6.34 -0.65
CA PHE A 41 -3.28 5.54 0.39
C PHE A 41 -4.73 6.00 0.53
N TRP A 42 -5.66 5.05 0.46
CA TRP A 42 -7.08 5.28 0.66
C TRP A 42 -7.53 4.48 1.87
N LEU A 43 -7.61 5.16 3.02
CA LEU A 43 -8.03 4.59 4.30
C LEU A 43 -9.55 4.54 4.42
N GLY A 44 -10.04 3.61 5.23
CA GLY A 44 -11.46 3.46 5.56
C GLY A 44 -12.29 2.82 4.47
N HIS A 45 -11.70 2.19 3.45
CA HIS A 45 -12.47 1.34 2.55
C HIS A 45 -12.61 -0.04 3.19
N VAL A 46 -13.69 -0.23 3.95
CA VAL A 46 -13.93 -1.48 4.68
C VAL A 46 -14.52 -2.52 3.74
N ALA A 47 -13.91 -3.69 3.66
CA ALA A 47 -14.44 -4.79 2.86
C ALA A 47 -14.02 -6.13 3.45
N LYS A 48 -14.97 -7.07 3.59
CA LYS A 48 -14.65 -8.43 4.02
C LYS A 48 -13.86 -9.14 2.92
N ARG A 49 -12.88 -9.95 3.31
CA ARG A 49 -12.07 -10.76 2.40
C ARG A 49 -12.27 -12.25 2.64
N ASP A 50 -12.04 -13.03 1.61
CA ASP A 50 -11.79 -14.47 1.68
C ASP A 50 -10.57 -14.74 0.81
N GLY A 51 -9.44 -15.09 1.45
CA GLY A 51 -8.14 -15.03 0.81
C GLY A 51 -7.84 -13.65 0.20
N ASN A 52 -7.58 -13.62 -1.12
CA ASN A 52 -7.33 -12.39 -1.88
C ASN A 52 -8.60 -11.74 -2.46
N GLU A 53 -9.76 -12.41 -2.35
CA GLU A 53 -11.01 -11.92 -2.92
C GLU A 53 -11.76 -11.01 -1.96
N THR A 54 -12.50 -10.05 -2.51
CA THR A 54 -13.40 -9.19 -1.73
C THR A 54 -14.82 -9.72 -1.83
N ILE A 55 -15.42 -10.05 -0.69
CA ILE A 55 -16.77 -10.60 -0.63
C ILE A 55 -17.77 -9.60 -0.09
N ARG A 56 -19.02 -9.68 -0.56
CA ARG A 56 -20.12 -8.90 0.00
C ARG A 56 -20.47 -9.45 1.37
N SER A 57 -20.55 -8.58 2.36
CA SER A 57 -20.90 -8.98 3.72
C SER A 57 -21.59 -7.85 4.47
N PHE A 58 -22.32 -8.21 5.53
CA PHE A 58 -22.96 -7.23 6.41
C PHE A 58 -21.94 -6.35 7.11
N GLU A 59 -20.80 -6.92 7.52
CA GLU A 59 -19.67 -6.21 8.11
C GLU A 59 -19.09 -5.18 7.13
N GLY A 60 -18.95 -5.53 5.86
CA GLY A 60 -18.55 -4.60 4.81
C GLY A 60 -19.58 -3.48 4.61
N PHE A 61 -20.88 -3.79 4.66
CA PHE A 61 -21.94 -2.78 4.55
C PHE A 61 -21.91 -1.79 5.73
N VAL A 62 -21.94 -2.30 6.97
CA VAL A 62 -21.91 -1.47 8.20
C VAL A 62 -20.60 -0.70 8.33
N GLY A 63 -19.47 -1.33 8.01
CA GLY A 63 -18.15 -0.71 8.07
C GLY A 63 -17.96 0.48 7.13
N ASN A 64 -18.78 0.58 6.08
CA ASN A 64 -18.77 1.70 5.15
C ASN A 64 -19.72 2.85 5.55
N MET A 65 -20.52 2.72 6.62
CA MET A 65 -21.29 3.82 7.17
C MET A 65 -20.35 4.91 7.73
N ALA A 66 -20.66 6.19 7.50
CA ALA A 66 -19.72 7.29 7.73
C ALA A 66 -19.10 7.33 9.15
N LEU A 67 -19.91 7.12 10.20
CA LEU A 67 -19.42 7.13 11.58
C LEU A 67 -18.58 5.90 11.92
N VAL A 68 -19.00 4.71 11.47
CA VAL A 68 -18.27 3.45 11.69
C VAL A 68 -16.93 3.50 10.96
N ARG A 69 -16.92 4.01 9.73
CA ARG A 69 -15.71 4.22 8.94
C ARG A 69 -14.73 5.15 9.64
N LEU A 70 -15.21 6.29 10.11
CA LEU A 70 -14.36 7.26 10.82
C LEU A 70 -13.78 6.67 12.10
N PHE A 71 -14.58 5.93 12.86
CA PHE A 71 -14.14 5.26 14.07
C PHE A 71 -13.08 4.19 13.78
N LEU A 72 -13.32 3.33 12.79
CA LEU A 72 -12.39 2.27 12.40
C LEU A 72 -11.05 2.82 11.91
N ILE A 73 -11.04 3.91 11.13
CA ILE A 73 -9.79 4.57 10.71
C ILE A 73 -9.01 5.03 11.94
N LYS A 74 -9.66 5.74 12.87
CA LYS A 74 -9.02 6.27 14.08
C LYS A 74 -8.41 5.19 14.98
N GLN A 75 -8.97 3.98 14.98
CA GLN A 75 -8.46 2.87 15.77
C GLN A 75 -7.30 2.12 15.11
N GLN A 76 -7.15 2.20 13.78
CA GLN A 76 -6.21 1.37 13.05
C GLN A 76 -4.88 2.06 12.78
N VAL A 77 -4.93 3.24 12.16
CA VAL A 77 -3.75 3.90 11.63
C VAL A 77 -3.99 5.41 11.64
N ASP A 78 -3.05 6.14 12.22
CA ASP A 78 -2.97 7.58 12.02
C ASP A 78 -2.46 7.86 10.58
N PRO A 79 -3.21 8.60 9.75
CA PRO A 79 -2.79 8.91 8.38
C PRO A 79 -1.43 9.63 8.29
N GLU A 80 -1.08 10.45 9.28
CA GLU A 80 0.17 11.18 9.32
C GLU A 80 1.34 10.25 9.63
N ASP A 81 1.14 9.29 10.55
CA ASP A 81 2.13 8.26 10.85
C ASP A 81 2.35 7.34 9.65
N LEU A 82 1.28 6.95 8.95
CA LEU A 82 1.40 6.17 7.72
C LEU A 82 2.18 6.91 6.63
N LYS A 83 1.92 8.22 6.48
CA LYS A 83 2.66 9.06 5.53
C LYS A 83 4.13 9.12 5.90
N ARG A 84 4.45 9.37 7.17
CA ARG A 84 5.83 9.41 7.68
C ARG A 84 6.55 8.08 7.44
N HIS A 85 5.92 6.98 7.84
CA HIS A 85 6.44 5.63 7.64
C HIS A 85 6.74 5.34 6.16
N ALA A 86 5.79 5.62 5.26
CA ALA A 86 6.00 5.40 3.83
C ALA A 86 7.11 6.28 3.24
N ILE A 87 7.31 7.51 3.74
CA ILE A 87 8.42 8.37 3.32
C ILE A 87 9.74 7.78 3.82
N GLU A 88 9.83 7.42 5.09
CA GLU A 88 11.05 6.87 5.69
C GLU A 88 11.47 5.59 4.96
N GLU A 89 10.60 4.58 4.90
CA GLU A 89 10.93 3.29 4.27
C GLU A 89 11.30 3.42 2.79
N MET A 90 10.54 4.20 2.01
CA MET A 90 10.83 4.33 0.58
C MET A 90 12.07 5.17 0.30
N THR A 91 12.42 6.10 1.19
CA THR A 91 13.69 6.85 1.09
C THR A 91 14.86 5.92 1.40
N TYR A 92 14.80 5.16 2.49
CA TYR A 92 15.81 4.16 2.81
C TYR A 92 15.96 3.11 1.69
N LEU A 93 14.84 2.63 1.14
CA LEU A 93 14.87 1.70 0.02
C LEU A 93 15.52 2.33 -1.22
N ALA A 94 15.24 3.59 -1.55
CA ALA A 94 15.83 4.27 -2.69
C ALA A 94 17.37 4.38 -2.59
N GLU A 95 17.91 4.53 -1.38
CA GLU A 95 19.36 4.56 -1.13
C GLU A 95 20.00 3.17 -1.26
N LEU A 96 19.32 2.11 -0.81
CA LEU A 96 19.85 0.75 -0.78
C LEU A 96 19.63 -0.03 -2.09
N LEU A 97 18.54 0.24 -2.81
CA LEU A 97 18.04 -0.64 -3.87
C LEU A 97 19.02 -0.83 -5.05
N PRO A 98 19.73 0.20 -5.56
CA PRO A 98 20.64 0.01 -6.68
C PRO A 98 21.78 -0.96 -6.37
N SER A 99 22.45 -0.78 -5.21
CA SER A 99 23.58 -1.62 -4.82
C SER A 99 23.14 -3.05 -4.48
N LEU A 100 21.99 -3.20 -3.81
CA LEU A 100 21.40 -4.52 -3.53
C LEU A 100 21.05 -5.26 -4.83
N TYR A 101 20.47 -4.56 -5.81
CA TYR A 101 20.14 -5.16 -7.11
C TYR A 101 21.39 -5.61 -7.87
N GLU A 102 22.46 -4.81 -7.85
CA GLU A 102 23.74 -5.20 -8.43
C GLU A 102 24.30 -6.46 -7.76
N SER A 103 24.35 -6.50 -6.43
CA SER A 103 24.89 -7.67 -5.71
C SER A 103 24.10 -8.95 -5.98
N GLU A 104 22.76 -8.90 -5.92
CA GLU A 104 21.93 -10.10 -6.14
C GLU A 104 22.03 -10.62 -7.58
N ASN A 105 22.24 -9.74 -8.56
CA ASN A 105 22.45 -10.18 -9.95
C ASN A 105 23.85 -10.74 -10.20
N GLU A 106 24.87 -10.28 -9.49
CA GLU A 106 26.21 -10.90 -9.54
C GLU A 106 26.21 -12.32 -8.96
N TYR A 107 25.33 -12.63 -7.99
CA TYR A 107 25.19 -14.00 -7.45
C TYR A 107 24.42 -14.97 -8.36
N ILE A 108 23.63 -14.46 -9.31
CA ILE A 108 22.77 -15.27 -10.19
C ILE A 108 23.43 -15.56 -11.57
N ASN A 109 24.49 -14.82 -11.93
CA ASN A 109 25.25 -15.01 -13.17
C ASN A 109 26.60 -15.69 -12.93
#